data_AF-A0A099WIH4-F1
#
_entry.id   AF-A0A099WIH4-F1
#
_cell.length_a   1.000
_cell.length_b   1.000
_cell.length_c   1.000
_cell.angle_alpha   90.00
_cell.angle_beta   90.00
_cell.angle_gamma   90.00
#
_symmetry.space_group_name_H-M   'P 1'
#
loop_
_entity.id
_entity.type
_entity.pdbx_description
1 polymer ?
#
loop_
_entity_poly.entity_id
_entity_poly.type
_entity_poly.pdbx_seq_one_letter_code
_entity_poly.pdbx_strand_id
1 'polypeptide(L)'
;MMDDIAVVTKEQIIAELQQLAQEQGRVPRRSMYNHFEKARQLFGSWPDALKAAGLENEPKRFYKEDYLIAEVKRISQELGRPPISGPHEFPLYMSVMEYYDSWEAFLERAGLTKFAGEEEGKEVKEKLIRDILEMERIMRRFPTMSEFEDYRLVRYYFGSWKNFKVACEEKKQGVS
;
A
#
# COMPACT_ATOMS: atom_id res chain seq x y z
N MET A 1 -29.34 14.11 11.97
CA MET A 1 -29.24 13.37 10.70
C MET A 1 -28.58 12.06 11.06
N MET A 2 -29.34 10.97 10.98
CA MET A 2 -28.84 9.62 11.26
C MET A 2 -27.82 9.29 10.17
N ASP A 3 -26.61 8.94 10.57
CA ASP A 3 -25.65 8.29 9.69
C ASP A 3 -26.33 7.04 9.11
N ASP A 4 -26.59 7.07 7.80
CA ASP A 4 -26.98 5.90 7.03
C ASP A 4 -25.86 4.86 7.18
N ILE A 5 -26.03 3.92 8.11
CA ILE A 5 -25.33 2.64 8.05
C ILE A 5 -25.89 1.97 6.80
N ALA A 6 -25.31 2.25 5.63
CA ALA A 6 -25.74 1.67 4.37
C ALA A 6 -25.80 0.15 4.52
N VAL A 7 -27.01 -0.39 4.60
CA VAL A 7 -27.22 -1.84 4.69
C VAL A 7 -26.85 -2.42 3.34
N VAL A 8 -25.63 -2.95 3.25
CA VAL A 8 -25.15 -3.61 2.02
C VAL A 8 -26.09 -4.77 1.67
N THR A 9 -26.72 -4.71 0.49
CA THR A 9 -27.69 -5.71 0.00
C THR A 9 -27.04 -6.81 -0.83
N LYS A 10 -27.80 -7.87 -1.15
CA LYS A 10 -27.32 -8.95 -2.03
C LYS A 10 -26.99 -8.43 -3.42
N GLU A 11 -27.84 -7.56 -3.95
CA GLU A 11 -27.72 -6.98 -5.29
C GLU A 11 -26.48 -6.09 -5.39
N GLN A 12 -26.21 -5.30 -4.34
CA GLN A 12 -24.99 -4.49 -4.26
C GLN A 12 -23.73 -5.37 -4.25
N ILE A 13 -23.72 -6.44 -3.46
CA ILE A 13 -22.59 -7.38 -3.42
C ILE A 13 -22.39 -8.05 -4.78
N ILE A 14 -23.45 -8.47 -5.45
CA ILE A 14 -23.36 -9.05 -6.80
C ILE A 14 -22.73 -8.04 -7.77
N ALA A 15 -23.23 -6.81 -7.80
CA ALA A 15 -22.73 -5.76 -8.68
C ALA A 15 -21.26 -5.43 -8.40
N GLU A 16 -20.88 -5.29 -7.12
CA GLU A 16 -19.49 -5.04 -6.72
C GLU A 16 -18.57 -6.19 -7.13
N LEU A 17 -18.97 -7.44 -6.91
CA LEU A 17 -18.16 -8.60 -7.29
C LEU A 17 -17.95 -8.66 -8.80
N GLN A 18 -18.99 -8.40 -9.58
CA GLN A 18 -18.91 -8.36 -11.04
C GLN A 18 -18.01 -7.24 -11.54
N GLN A 19 -18.18 -6.03 -11.00
CA GLN A 19 -17.35 -4.87 -11.34
C GLN A 19 -15.88 -5.14 -11.01
N LEU A 20 -15.59 -5.58 -9.78
CA LEU A 20 -14.22 -5.87 -9.36
C LEU A 20 -13.63 -7.00 -10.19
N ALA A 21 -14.40 -8.03 -10.54
CA ALA A 21 -13.90 -9.10 -11.40
C ALA A 21 -13.54 -8.59 -12.80
N GLN A 22 -14.36 -7.71 -13.37
CA GLN A 22 -14.09 -7.07 -14.65
C GLN A 22 -12.85 -6.19 -14.61
N GLU A 23 -12.71 -5.37 -13.58
CA GLU A 23 -11.57 -4.45 -13.39
C GLU A 23 -10.27 -5.22 -13.13
N GLN A 24 -10.29 -6.17 -12.21
CA GLN A 24 -9.13 -6.99 -11.85
C GLN A 24 -8.77 -8.01 -12.92
N GLY A 25 -9.72 -8.37 -13.79
CA GLY A 25 -9.63 -9.51 -14.71
C GLY A 25 -9.61 -10.86 -14.03
N ARG A 26 -10.06 -10.91 -12.77
CA ARG A 26 -10.13 -12.12 -11.96
C ARG A 26 -11.08 -11.93 -10.79
N VAL A 27 -11.52 -13.05 -10.21
CA VAL A 27 -12.34 -13.02 -9.00
C VAL A 27 -11.59 -12.30 -7.86
N PRO A 28 -12.24 -11.36 -7.16
CA PRO A 28 -11.67 -10.66 -6.02
C PRO A 28 -11.12 -11.63 -4.98
N ARG A 29 -9.94 -11.31 -4.43
CA ARG A 29 -9.40 -12.07 -3.30
C ARG A 29 -10.27 -11.84 -2.08
N ARG A 30 -10.64 -12.93 -1.41
CA ARG A 30 -11.38 -12.92 -0.15
C ARG A 30 -10.84 -11.92 0.87
N SER A 31 -9.52 -11.88 1.03
CA SER A 31 -8.82 -11.03 2.00
C SER A 31 -8.77 -9.55 1.62
N MET A 32 -9.15 -9.19 0.39
CA MET A 32 -9.11 -7.84 -0.14
C MET A 32 -10.51 -7.29 -0.48
N TYR A 33 -11.55 -8.09 -0.25
CA TYR A 33 -12.93 -7.66 -0.48
C TYR A 33 -13.56 -7.19 0.82
N ASN A 34 -13.83 -5.88 0.91
CA ASN A 34 -14.29 -5.20 2.12
C ASN A 34 -15.59 -5.79 2.68
N HIS A 35 -16.50 -6.24 1.81
CA HIS A 35 -17.80 -6.79 2.21
C HIS A 35 -17.81 -8.32 2.33
N PHE A 36 -16.65 -8.97 2.50
CA PHE A 36 -16.54 -10.43 2.56
C PHE A 36 -17.46 -11.08 3.59
N GLU A 37 -17.43 -10.61 4.86
CA GLU A 37 -18.25 -11.22 5.91
C GLU A 37 -19.74 -11.03 5.64
N LYS A 38 -20.13 -9.87 5.10
CA LYS A 38 -21.50 -9.60 4.71
C LYS A 38 -21.96 -10.50 3.55
N ALA A 39 -21.12 -10.67 2.53
CA ALA A 39 -21.37 -11.58 1.42
C ALA A 39 -21.57 -13.01 1.92
N ARG A 40 -20.67 -13.49 2.78
CA ARG A 40 -20.79 -14.81 3.40
C ARG A 40 -22.11 -14.96 4.18
N GLN A 41 -22.50 -13.97 4.98
CA GLN A 41 -23.73 -14.02 5.76
C GLN A 41 -24.99 -14.01 4.89
N LEU A 42 -25.04 -13.17 3.86
CA LEU A 42 -26.22 -13.02 3.02
C LEU A 42 -26.43 -14.22 2.08
N PHE A 43 -25.35 -14.80 1.54
CA PHE A 43 -25.41 -15.89 0.57
C PHE A 43 -25.15 -17.28 1.19
N GLY A 44 -24.79 -17.35 2.47
CA GLY A 44 -24.47 -18.58 3.20
C GLY A 44 -23.00 -18.96 3.11
N SER A 45 -22.37 -18.77 1.95
CA SER A 45 -20.94 -18.96 1.76
C SER A 45 -20.37 -18.01 0.70
N TRP A 46 -19.04 -17.88 0.66
CA TRP A 46 -18.35 -17.12 -0.38
C TRP A 46 -18.47 -17.74 -1.77
N PRO A 47 -18.30 -19.07 -1.94
CA PRO A 47 -18.64 -19.72 -3.21
C PRO A 47 -20.07 -19.42 -3.69
N ASP A 48 -21.05 -19.39 -2.80
CA ASP A 48 -22.45 -19.08 -3.16
C ASP A 48 -22.62 -17.62 -3.59
N ALA A 49 -21.91 -16.68 -2.95
CA ALA A 49 -21.89 -15.29 -3.39
C ALA A 49 -21.27 -15.14 -4.80
N LEU A 50 -20.16 -15.82 -5.06
CA LEU A 50 -19.53 -15.83 -6.39
C LEU A 50 -20.42 -16.48 -7.45
N LYS A 51 -21.12 -17.57 -7.10
CA LYS A 51 -22.08 -18.22 -7.97
C LYS A 51 -23.25 -17.29 -8.30
N ALA A 52 -23.80 -16.60 -7.30
CA ALA A 52 -24.85 -15.61 -7.50
C ALA A 52 -24.40 -14.43 -8.39
N ALA A 53 -23.11 -14.09 -8.36
CA ALA A 53 -22.51 -13.10 -9.25
C ALA A 53 -22.12 -13.65 -10.64
N GLY A 54 -22.27 -14.95 -10.91
CA GLY A 54 -21.86 -15.59 -12.16
C GLY A 54 -20.35 -15.79 -12.32
N LEU A 55 -19.59 -15.74 -11.22
CA LEU A 55 -18.12 -15.74 -11.20
C LEU A 55 -17.50 -17.09 -10.80
N GLU A 56 -18.28 -18.17 -10.79
CA GLU A 56 -17.84 -19.49 -10.31
C GLU A 56 -16.68 -20.10 -11.14
N ASN A 57 -16.64 -19.79 -12.44
CA ASN A 57 -15.66 -20.32 -13.40
C ASN A 57 -14.59 -19.29 -13.82
N GLU A 58 -14.62 -18.08 -13.26
CA GLU A 58 -13.68 -17.02 -13.64
C GLU A 58 -12.24 -17.33 -13.17
N PRO A 59 -11.22 -16.88 -13.92
CA PRO A 59 -9.83 -17.14 -13.59
C PRO A 59 -9.47 -16.54 -12.23
N LYS A 60 -8.73 -17.32 -11.43
CA LYS A 60 -8.39 -16.97 -10.04
C LYS A 60 -6.95 -16.49 -9.85
N ARG A 61 -6.09 -16.63 -10.86
CA ARG A 61 -4.64 -16.48 -10.68
C ARG A 61 -4.16 -15.07 -11.01
N PHE A 62 -4.46 -14.57 -12.20
CA PHE A 62 -3.78 -13.42 -12.76
C PHE A 62 -4.61 -12.14 -12.63
N TYR A 63 -3.98 -11.05 -12.16
CA TYR A 63 -4.55 -9.71 -12.26
C TYR A 63 -4.24 -9.13 -13.64
N LYS A 64 -5.14 -8.31 -14.18
CA LYS A 64 -4.85 -7.45 -15.32
C LYS A 64 -3.70 -6.51 -14.99
N GLU A 65 -2.80 -6.34 -15.94
CA GLU A 65 -1.67 -5.40 -15.82
C GLU A 65 -2.18 -3.98 -15.52
N ASP A 66 -3.19 -3.51 -16.24
CA ASP A 66 -3.79 -2.19 -16.03
C ASP A 66 -4.36 -1.99 -14.62
N TYR A 67 -4.89 -3.05 -14.01
CA TYR A 67 -5.36 -3.00 -12.62
C TYR A 67 -4.20 -2.83 -11.65
N LEU A 68 -3.10 -3.57 -11.85
CA LEU A 68 -1.89 -3.44 -11.02
C LEU A 68 -1.33 -2.01 -11.13
N ILE A 69 -1.26 -1.46 -12.34
CA ILE A 69 -0.80 -0.09 -12.60
C ILE A 69 -1.71 0.95 -11.94
N ALA A 70 -3.03 0.79 -12.05
CA ALA A 70 -3.99 1.68 -11.40
C ALA A 70 -3.85 1.64 -9.87
N GLU A 71 -3.69 0.44 -9.31
CA GLU A 71 -3.58 0.23 -7.88
C GLU A 71 -2.29 0.80 -7.29
N VAL A 72 -1.15 0.67 -7.97
CA VAL A 72 0.11 1.26 -7.50
C VAL A 72 0.07 2.79 -7.54
N LYS A 73 -0.61 3.38 -8.53
CA LYS A 73 -0.83 4.82 -8.58
C LYS A 73 -1.73 5.31 -7.45
N ARG A 74 -2.83 4.60 -7.17
CA ARG A 74 -3.72 4.91 -6.05
C ARG A 74 -2.96 4.89 -4.72
N ILE A 75 -2.22 3.81 -4.45
CA ILE A 75 -1.41 3.69 -3.24
C ILE A 75 -0.33 4.77 -3.19
N SER A 76 0.30 5.11 -4.33
CA SER A 76 1.29 6.18 -4.39
C SER A 76 0.70 7.55 -4.01
N GLN A 77 -0.54 7.82 -4.41
CA GLN A 77 -1.24 9.05 -4.04
C GLN A 77 -1.58 9.07 -2.54
N GLU A 78 -2.03 7.96 -1.97
CA GLU A 78 -2.34 7.84 -0.54
C GLU A 78 -1.10 8.00 0.34
N LEU A 79 0.04 7.47 -0.10
CA LEU A 79 1.31 7.59 0.62
C LEU A 79 2.02 8.93 0.36
N GLY A 80 1.60 9.69 -0.65
CA GLY A 80 2.33 10.87 -1.14
C GLY A 80 3.72 10.54 -1.71
N ARG A 81 3.96 9.28 -2.06
CA ARG A 81 5.21 8.76 -2.64
C ARG A 81 5.01 7.36 -3.25
N PRO A 82 5.90 6.91 -4.14
CA PRO A 82 5.91 5.52 -4.61
C PRO A 82 6.02 4.51 -3.43
N PRO A 83 5.27 3.41 -3.44
CA PRO A 83 5.37 2.38 -2.41
C PRO A 83 6.73 1.66 -2.46
N ILE A 84 7.23 1.29 -1.27
CA ILE A 84 8.40 0.45 -1.10
C ILE A 84 8.08 -0.94 -1.63
N SER A 85 9.01 -1.54 -2.37
CA SER A 85 8.88 -2.90 -2.90
C SER A 85 8.52 -3.89 -1.80
N GLY A 86 7.39 -4.59 -1.97
CA GLY A 86 6.99 -5.71 -1.12
C GLY A 86 5.52 -5.67 -0.70
N PRO A 87 5.02 -6.78 -0.14
CA PRO A 87 3.61 -6.95 0.21
C PRO A 87 3.14 -6.06 1.37
N HIS A 88 4.07 -5.42 2.09
CA HIS A 88 3.73 -4.56 3.24
C HIS A 88 3.08 -3.24 2.81
N GLU A 89 3.59 -2.62 1.75
CA GLU A 89 3.01 -1.39 1.21
C GLU A 89 2.21 -1.62 -0.07
N PHE A 90 2.49 -2.72 -0.78
CA PHE A 90 1.74 -3.09 -1.97
C PHE A 90 1.31 -4.57 -1.90
N PRO A 91 0.10 -4.89 -1.39
CA PRO A 91 -0.36 -6.27 -1.19
C PRO A 91 -0.33 -7.16 -2.44
N LEU A 92 -0.35 -6.56 -3.63
CA LEU A 92 -0.31 -7.24 -4.92
C LEU A 92 1.12 -7.45 -5.47
N TYR A 93 2.16 -7.18 -4.67
CA TYR A 93 3.57 -7.28 -5.08
C TYR A 93 3.90 -8.62 -5.76
N MET A 94 3.46 -9.74 -5.19
CA MET A 94 3.72 -11.06 -5.79
C MET A 94 3.07 -11.21 -7.16
N SER A 95 1.91 -10.58 -7.39
CA SER A 95 1.25 -10.61 -8.70
C SER A 95 1.97 -9.73 -9.72
N VAL A 96 2.62 -8.65 -9.28
CA VAL A 96 3.49 -7.83 -10.14
C VAL A 96 4.70 -8.63 -10.59
N MET A 97 5.34 -9.37 -9.67
CA MET A 97 6.50 -10.20 -9.98
C MET A 97 6.20 -11.40 -10.89
N GLU A 98 4.92 -11.69 -11.20
CA GLU A 98 4.55 -12.67 -12.24
C GLU A 98 4.70 -12.10 -13.67
N TYR A 99 4.71 -10.77 -13.81
CA TYR A 99 4.77 -10.07 -15.11
C TYR A 99 6.06 -9.28 -15.34
N TYR A 100 6.71 -8.83 -14.27
CA TYR A 100 7.87 -7.95 -14.35
C TYR A 100 9.09 -8.57 -13.69
N ASP A 101 10.25 -8.41 -14.34
CA ASP A 101 11.54 -8.89 -13.83
C ASP A 101 12.01 -8.10 -12.58
N SER A 102 11.48 -6.90 -12.37
CA SER A 102 11.79 -6.06 -11.20
C SER A 102 10.63 -5.15 -10.81
N TRP A 103 10.63 -4.74 -9.54
CA TRP A 103 9.68 -3.74 -9.02
C TRP A 103 9.87 -2.38 -9.70
N GLU A 104 11.12 -2.01 -9.97
CA GLU A 104 11.48 -0.78 -10.65
C GLU A 104 10.92 -0.72 -12.07
N ALA A 105 11.02 -1.81 -12.85
CA ALA A 105 10.45 -1.88 -14.19
C ALA A 105 8.92 -1.71 -14.18
N PHE A 106 8.25 -2.26 -13.17
CA PHE A 106 6.82 -2.06 -12.97
C PHE A 106 6.47 -0.60 -12.64
N LEU A 107 7.21 0.04 -11.72
CA LEU A 107 7.01 1.46 -11.40
C LEU A 107 7.22 2.34 -12.64
N GLU A 108 8.29 2.11 -13.40
CA GLU A 108 8.56 2.83 -14.65
C GLU A 108 7.42 2.67 -15.65
N ARG A 109 6.89 1.45 -15.80
CA ARG A 109 5.74 1.17 -16.67
C ARG A 109 4.45 1.88 -16.20
N ALA A 110 4.32 2.11 -14.90
CA ALA A 110 3.26 2.93 -14.30
C ALA A 110 3.55 4.45 -14.42
N GLY A 111 4.71 4.87 -14.91
CA GLY A 111 5.11 6.28 -14.94
C GLY A 111 5.50 6.83 -13.56
N LEU A 112 5.95 5.94 -12.66
CA LEU A 112 6.45 6.26 -11.34
C LEU A 112 7.96 6.01 -11.28
N THR A 113 8.64 6.64 -10.33
CA THR A 113 10.05 6.40 -10.02
C THR A 113 10.18 5.56 -8.75
N LYS A 114 11.35 4.94 -8.54
CA LYS A 114 11.64 4.18 -7.32
C LYS A 114 11.56 5.05 -6.06
N PHE A 115 12.06 6.28 -6.15
CA PHE A 115 12.09 7.24 -5.05
C PHE A 115 11.16 8.39 -5.37
N ALA A 116 10.51 8.91 -4.32
CA ALA A 116 9.77 10.15 -4.37
C ALA A 116 10.66 11.29 -4.90
N GLY A 117 10.06 12.24 -5.63
CA GLY A 117 10.75 13.49 -5.99
C GLY A 117 11.19 14.30 -4.76
N GLU A 118 11.97 15.37 -4.94
CA GLU A 118 12.48 16.17 -3.80
C GLU A 118 11.38 16.77 -2.93
N GLU A 119 10.30 17.22 -3.55
CA GLU A 119 9.13 17.78 -2.85
C GLU A 119 8.21 16.68 -2.30
N GLU A 120 8.12 15.54 -3.00
CA GLU A 120 7.32 14.40 -2.58
C GLU A 120 7.98 13.69 -1.39
N GLY A 121 7.25 13.53 -0.29
CA GLY A 121 7.80 12.89 0.91
C GLY A 121 8.76 13.77 1.73
N LYS A 122 8.93 15.06 1.40
CA LYS A 122 9.64 16.02 2.24
C LYS A 122 9.11 16.03 3.68
N GLU A 123 7.79 16.07 3.84
CA GLU A 123 7.14 16.01 5.15
C GLU A 123 7.47 14.70 5.90
N VAL A 124 7.53 13.58 5.19
CA VAL A 124 7.91 12.28 5.77
C VAL A 124 9.38 12.30 6.21
N LYS A 125 10.29 12.81 5.38
CA LYS A 125 11.72 12.95 5.74
C LYS A 125 11.88 13.81 6.99
N GLU A 126 11.18 14.93 7.05
CA GLU A 126 11.21 15.80 8.23
C GLU A 126 10.61 15.12 9.46
N LYS A 127 9.51 14.38 9.32
CA LYS A 127 8.91 13.59 10.41
C LYS A 127 9.90 12.57 10.96
N LEU A 128 10.57 11.81 10.10
CA LEU A 128 11.58 10.82 10.53
C LEU A 128 12.69 11.46 11.35
N ILE A 129 13.20 12.62 10.89
CA ILE A 129 14.24 13.38 11.62
C ILE A 129 13.68 13.89 12.96
N ARG A 130 12.47 14.44 12.99
CA ARG A 130 11.85 14.90 14.25
C ARG A 130 11.69 13.76 15.25
N ASP A 131 11.19 12.61 14.81
CA ASP A 131 10.90 11.46 15.67
C ASP A 131 12.19 10.88 16.26
N ILE A 132 13.25 10.70 15.47
CA ILE A 132 14.52 10.16 15.98
C ILE A 132 15.22 11.13 16.94
N LEU A 133 15.13 12.45 16.70
CA LEU A 133 15.69 13.46 17.58
C LEU A 133 14.94 13.54 18.91
N GLU A 134 13.61 13.36 18.89
CA GLU A 134 12.81 13.28 20.10
C GLU A 134 13.16 12.02 20.91
N MET A 135 13.31 10.88 20.24
CA MET A 135 13.80 9.66 20.89
C MET A 135 15.20 9.86 21.49
N GLU A 136 16.14 10.50 20.77
CA GLU A 136 17.47 10.82 21.29
C GLU A 136 17.39 11.68 22.56
N ARG A 137 16.51 12.71 22.56
CA ARG A 137 16.27 13.58 23.71
C ARG A 137 15.78 12.80 24.93
N ILE A 138 14.87 11.84 24.72
CA ILE A 138 14.29 10.99 25.77
C ILE A 138 15.33 9.99 26.30
N MET A 139 16.03 9.31 25.40
CA MET A 139 16.98 8.23 25.72
C MET A 139 18.35 8.75 26.18
N ARG A 140 18.63 10.04 25.98
CA ARG A 140 19.93 10.69 26.22
C ARG A 140 21.10 10.04 25.45
N ARG A 141 20.78 9.38 24.33
CA ARG A 141 21.70 8.81 23.35
C ARG A 141 20.97 8.66 22.03
N PHE A 142 21.72 8.64 20.93
CA PHE A 142 21.12 8.37 19.63
C PHE A 142 20.54 6.93 19.58
N PRO A 143 19.29 6.72 19.14
CA PRO A 143 18.71 5.38 19.06
C PRO A 143 19.44 4.48 18.04
N THR A 144 19.32 3.17 18.22
CA THR A 144 19.82 2.18 17.26
C THR A 144 18.80 1.96 16.13
N MET A 145 19.23 1.37 15.02
CA MET A 145 18.35 1.03 13.89
C MET A 145 17.17 0.15 14.31
N SER A 146 17.39 -0.79 15.23
CA SER A 146 16.36 -1.71 15.72
C SER A 146 15.36 -1.05 16.66
N GLU A 147 15.72 0.09 17.27
CA GLU A 147 14.84 0.85 18.15
C GLU A 147 13.93 1.81 17.37
N PHE A 148 14.20 2.06 16.08
CA PHE A 148 13.44 2.99 15.24
C PHE A 148 12.54 2.23 14.26
N GLU A 149 11.22 2.21 14.53
CA GLU A 149 10.24 1.43 13.78
C GLU A 149 10.24 1.77 12.27
N ASP A 150 10.44 3.04 11.93
CA ASP A 150 10.38 3.54 10.55
C ASP A 150 11.69 3.36 9.77
N TYR A 151 12.56 2.42 10.17
CA TYR A 151 13.84 2.19 9.50
C TYR A 151 13.70 1.91 7.99
N ARG A 152 12.60 1.29 7.51
CA ARG A 152 12.36 1.08 6.08
C ARG A 152 12.24 2.39 5.31
N LEU A 153 11.55 3.38 5.89
CA LEU A 153 11.47 4.74 5.33
C LEU A 153 12.81 5.46 5.41
N VAL A 154 13.58 5.23 6.47
CA VAL A 154 14.94 5.77 6.57
C VAL A 154 15.81 5.24 5.44
N ARG A 155 15.78 3.93 5.17
CA ARG A 155 16.50 3.33 4.05
C ARG A 155 15.99 3.86 2.71
N TYR A 156 14.69 4.06 2.57
CA TYR A 156 14.08 4.61 1.36
C TYR A 156 14.56 6.03 1.04
N TYR A 157 14.49 6.95 2.01
CA TYR A 157 14.78 8.37 1.77
C TYR A 157 16.25 8.78 1.94
N PHE A 158 17.00 8.07 2.78
CA PHE A 158 18.39 8.43 3.12
C PHE A 158 19.40 7.38 2.63
N GLY A 159 18.93 6.23 2.12
CA GLY A 159 19.76 5.12 1.63
C GLY A 159 20.43 4.29 2.72
N SER A 160 20.83 4.91 3.84
CA SER A 160 21.46 4.23 4.97
C SER A 160 21.22 4.94 6.30
N TRP A 161 21.33 4.19 7.40
CA TRP A 161 21.29 4.77 8.76
C TRP A 161 22.40 5.78 9.00
N LYS A 162 23.57 5.57 8.38
CA LYS A 162 24.70 6.51 8.47
C LYS A 162 24.35 7.86 7.86
N ASN A 163 23.78 7.86 6.65
CA ASN A 163 23.36 9.09 5.98
C ASN A 163 22.22 9.78 6.74
N PHE A 164 21.32 9.01 7.31
CA PHE A 164 20.24 9.55 8.15
C PHE A 164 20.77 10.27 9.39
N LYS A 165 21.78 9.71 10.06
CA LYS A 165 22.48 10.39 11.16
C LYS A 165 23.09 11.71 10.73
N VAL A 166 23.78 11.73 9.59
CA VAL A 166 24.37 12.97 9.04
C VAL A 166 23.28 14.04 8.84
N ALA A 167 22.15 13.68 8.22
CA ALA A 167 21.02 14.60 8.05
C ALA A 167 20.43 15.12 9.38
N CYS A 168 20.41 14.28 10.43
CA CYS A 168 19.97 14.69 11.75
C CYS A 168 20.93 15.72 12.38
N GLU A 169 22.24 15.51 12.24
CA GLU A 169 23.26 16.45 12.74
C GLU A 169 23.22 17.78 12.00
N GLU A 170 23.06 17.77 10.68
CA GLU A 170 22.85 18.98 9.86
C GLU A 170 21.61 19.75 10.33
N LYS A 171 20.51 19.05 10.64
CA LYS A 171 19.30 19.67 11.17
C LYS A 171 19.51 20.33 12.54
N LYS A 172 20.33 19.73 13.42
CA LYS A 172 20.70 20.34 14.72
C LYS A 172 21.50 21.63 14.52
N GLN A 173 22.43 21.64 13.56
CA GLN A 173 23.30 22.78 13.28
C GLN A 173 22.58 23.94 12.59
N GLY A 174 21.60 23.65 11.72
CA GLY A 174 20.83 24.66 11.00
C GLY A 174 19.63 25.26 11.75
N VAL A 175 19.38 24.83 12.99
CA VAL A 175 18.34 25.39 13.89
C VAL A 175 18.95 26.36 14.93
N SER A 176 20.26 26.65 14.82
CA SER A 176 20.96 27.63 15.66
C SER A 176 20.95 29.03 15.07
#